data_AF-A0A1X0QI13-F1
#
_entry.id   AF-A0A1X0QI13-F1
#
_cell.length_a   1.000
_cell.length_b   1.000
_cell.length_c   1.000
_cell.angle_alpha   90.00
_cell.angle_beta   90.00
_cell.angle_gamma   90.00
#
_symmetry.space_group_name_H-M   'P 1'
#
loop_
_entity.id
_entity.type
_entity.pdbx_description
1 polymer ?
#
loop_
_entity_poly.entity_id
_entity_poly.type
_entity_poly.pdbx_seq_one_letter_code
_entity_poly.pdbx_strand_id
1 'polypeptide(L)'
;MAESIFNNKITLSSKNEVLNMKVDIIKHETFIEVRLIEFNNIFNLYVCTISQPDYYIYKREQEITVDYERFISELVKLFHSLSLNRYNGLFIDNTLKFIEYGDFRNICKLELKFNKPDEHQYKMYISDIIRRLESDNVKLYKETKLLREKCIDGDRSLNDKIRHLELENNEYRKRIETLSNEISNIEYKYSSEKQEFSNMTNRHYELETENKRLKEELEEFNKDNPVSLKSRLSNKDLEINRYKGEIKSNSNLIDQLRTENRELKAYKRNKEGFDEDSEAAKTLKEKYEELFNKNKQIEEKYKDIKTTLKEKKSKIESLQSKNKELSKQLANAQNVYNHFYNKNVGDTDYKGDDVDFPEFNLQSENPPSI
;
A
#
# COMPACT_ATOMS: atom_id res chain seq x y z
N MET A 1 82.89 -36.78 59.17
CA MET A 1 81.96 -35.65 58.99
C MET A 1 81.06 -35.56 60.21
N ALA A 2 80.28 -34.49 60.37
CA ALA A 2 79.26 -34.39 61.42
C ALA A 2 77.86 -34.55 60.81
N GLU A 3 77.02 -35.40 61.39
CA GLU A 3 75.70 -35.77 60.86
C GLU A 3 74.62 -35.58 61.93
N SER A 4 73.55 -34.84 61.64
CA SER A 4 72.39 -34.72 62.55
C SER A 4 71.51 -35.96 62.41
N ILE A 5 71.56 -36.83 63.41
CA ILE A 5 70.87 -38.14 63.43
C ILE A 5 69.49 -38.08 64.11
N PHE A 6 69.18 -36.98 64.81
CA PHE A 6 67.85 -36.69 65.35
C PHE A 6 67.63 -35.18 65.48
N ASN A 7 66.50 -34.68 64.98
CA ASN A 7 66.14 -33.27 65.03
C ASN A 7 64.63 -33.14 65.28
N ASN A 8 64.21 -32.91 66.54
CA ASN A 8 62.77 -32.83 66.85
C ASN A 8 62.45 -31.96 68.06
N LYS A 9 61.17 -31.66 68.26
CA LYS A 9 60.62 -31.03 69.46
C LYS A 9 60.40 -32.09 70.55
N ILE A 10 60.69 -31.75 71.80
CA ILE A 10 60.28 -32.51 72.99
C ILE A 10 59.73 -31.55 74.05
N THR A 11 58.96 -32.11 74.97
CA THR A 11 58.46 -31.40 76.16
C THR A 11 59.06 -32.06 77.39
N LEU A 12 59.65 -31.25 78.27
CA LEU A 12 60.32 -31.66 79.50
C LEU A 12 59.62 -31.06 80.72
N SER A 13 59.63 -31.76 81.85
CA SER A 13 59.18 -31.24 83.14
C SER A 13 60.38 -30.78 83.98
N SER A 14 60.28 -29.65 84.66
CA SER A 14 61.33 -29.10 85.53
C SER A 14 60.73 -28.34 86.71
N LYS A 15 60.84 -28.88 87.94
CA LYS A 15 60.49 -28.18 89.20
C LYS A 15 59.14 -27.42 89.17
N ASN A 16 58.11 -28.05 88.60
CA ASN A 16 56.73 -27.57 88.36
C ASN A 16 56.47 -26.75 87.07
N GLU A 17 57.48 -26.51 86.24
CA GLU A 17 57.34 -25.91 84.90
C GLU A 17 57.41 -26.96 83.78
N VAL A 18 56.90 -26.58 82.60
CA VAL A 18 56.90 -27.38 81.37
C VAL A 18 57.78 -26.68 80.33
N LEU A 19 58.99 -27.22 80.14
CA LEU A 19 60.01 -26.68 79.24
C LEU A 19 59.86 -27.30 77.85
N ASN A 20 59.54 -26.48 76.85
CA ASN A 20 59.51 -26.91 75.45
C ASN A 20 60.89 -26.73 74.83
N MET A 21 61.53 -27.84 74.49
CA MET A 21 62.93 -27.90 74.03
C MET A 21 63.02 -28.54 72.65
N LYS A 22 63.87 -28.01 71.78
CA LYS A 22 64.33 -28.67 70.57
C LYS A 22 65.55 -29.53 70.90
N VAL A 23 65.57 -30.77 70.43
CA VAL A 23 66.76 -31.62 70.46
C VAL A 23 67.43 -31.59 69.08
N ASP A 24 68.75 -31.49 69.08
CA ASP A 24 69.60 -31.78 67.91
C ASP A 24 70.66 -32.81 68.38
N ILE A 25 70.67 -34.01 67.83
CA ILE A 25 71.69 -35.03 68.12
C ILE A 25 72.60 -35.14 66.91
N ILE A 26 73.88 -34.86 67.11
CA ILE A 26 74.89 -34.82 66.07
C ILE A 26 75.92 -35.93 66.34
N LYS A 27 76.08 -36.85 65.39
CA LYS A 27 77.17 -37.83 65.41
C LYS A 27 78.41 -37.21 64.78
N HIS A 28 79.50 -37.16 65.55
CA HIS A 28 80.85 -36.87 65.08
C HIS A 28 81.63 -38.19 64.94
N GLU A 29 82.85 -38.13 64.41
CA GLU A 29 83.68 -39.33 64.16
C GLU A 29 84.12 -40.05 65.45
N THR A 30 84.19 -39.35 66.57
CA THR A 30 84.75 -39.85 67.85
C THR A 30 83.83 -39.67 69.07
N PHE A 31 82.72 -38.93 68.92
CA PHE A 31 81.73 -38.68 69.97
C PHE A 31 80.34 -38.40 69.38
N ILE A 32 79.32 -38.45 70.21
CA ILE A 32 78.01 -37.84 69.92
C ILE A 32 77.83 -36.57 70.74
N GLU A 33 77.11 -35.60 70.18
CA GLU A 33 76.73 -34.37 70.86
C GLU A 33 75.20 -34.23 70.86
N VAL A 34 74.60 -34.17 72.04
CA VAL A 34 73.17 -33.91 72.23
C VAL A 34 73.00 -32.45 72.67
N ARG A 35 72.25 -31.67 71.88
CA ARG A 35 71.90 -30.27 72.17
C ARG A 35 70.44 -30.18 72.59
N LEU A 36 70.16 -29.52 73.72
CA LEU A 36 68.82 -29.07 74.11
C LEU A 36 68.75 -27.56 73.97
N ILE A 37 67.83 -27.07 73.14
CA ILE A 37 67.67 -25.64 72.80
C ILE A 37 66.25 -25.22 73.16
N GLU A 38 66.08 -24.17 73.95
CA GLU A 38 64.73 -23.70 74.33
C GLU A 38 63.98 -23.06 73.15
N PHE A 39 62.70 -23.41 72.96
CA PHE A 39 61.90 -22.85 71.86
C PHE A 39 61.68 -21.33 71.95
N ASN A 40 61.53 -20.81 73.17
CA ASN A 40 61.29 -19.39 73.41
C ASN A 40 62.59 -18.57 73.43
N ASN A 41 63.74 -19.23 73.57
CA ASN A 41 65.04 -18.57 73.72
C ASN A 41 66.15 -19.44 73.11
N ILE A 42 66.46 -19.18 71.84
CA ILE A 42 67.51 -19.91 71.09
C ILE A 42 68.92 -19.81 71.71
N PHE A 43 69.13 -18.86 72.64
CA PHE A 43 70.39 -18.69 73.38
C PHE A 43 70.48 -19.57 74.64
N ASN A 44 69.35 -20.11 75.13
CA ASN A 44 69.33 -21.06 76.23
C ASN A 44 69.60 -22.48 75.68
N LEU A 45 70.89 -22.79 75.56
CA LEU A 45 71.43 -24.04 75.04
C LEU A 45 72.08 -24.85 76.18
N TYR A 46 71.83 -26.16 76.19
CA TYR A 46 72.51 -27.15 77.03
C TYR A 46 73.12 -28.23 76.13
N VAL A 47 74.33 -28.69 76.44
CA VAL A 47 75.09 -29.66 75.62
C VAL A 47 75.51 -30.85 76.47
N CYS A 48 75.34 -32.07 75.94
CA CYS A 48 75.88 -33.31 76.48
C CYS A 48 76.71 -33.98 75.38
N THR A 49 78.04 -33.98 75.54
CA THR A 49 78.97 -34.74 74.69
C THR A 49 79.25 -36.10 75.33
N ILE A 50 79.16 -37.17 74.55
CA ILE A 50 79.45 -38.53 74.99
C ILE A 50 80.43 -39.17 74.00
N SER A 51 81.71 -39.20 74.35
CA SER A 51 82.72 -39.98 73.65
C SER A 51 82.63 -41.48 73.99
N GLN A 52 83.31 -42.33 73.23
CA GLN A 52 83.34 -43.77 73.52
C GLN A 52 83.93 -44.10 74.93
N PRO A 53 85.00 -43.42 75.42
CA PRO A 53 85.42 -43.51 76.82
C PRO A 53 84.33 -43.11 77.83
N ASP A 54 83.66 -41.97 77.65
CA ASP A 54 82.61 -41.51 78.57
C ASP A 54 81.46 -42.51 78.65
N TYR A 55 81.10 -43.12 77.51
CA TYR A 55 80.08 -44.15 77.46
C TYR A 55 80.40 -45.35 78.37
N TYR A 56 81.66 -45.75 78.55
CA TYR A 56 82.00 -46.85 79.47
C TYR A 56 81.85 -46.48 80.96
N ILE A 57 81.78 -45.18 81.29
CA ILE A 57 81.41 -44.69 82.61
C ILE A 57 79.88 -44.81 82.77
N TYR A 58 79.10 -44.21 81.86
CA TYR A 58 77.64 -44.36 81.82
C TYR A 58 77.19 -45.83 81.84
N LYS A 59 77.89 -46.70 81.10
CA LYS A 59 77.62 -48.14 81.03
C LYS A 59 77.75 -48.84 82.38
N ARG A 60 78.70 -48.40 83.21
CA ARG A 60 78.94 -48.95 84.55
C ARG A 60 77.98 -48.36 85.59
N GLU A 61 77.76 -47.05 85.54
CA GLU A 61 76.96 -46.32 86.55
C GLU A 61 75.45 -46.51 86.38
N GLN A 62 74.98 -46.84 85.17
CA GLN A 62 73.56 -47.00 84.84
C GLN A 62 73.24 -48.40 84.27
N GLU A 63 74.10 -49.38 84.56
CA GLU A 63 73.92 -50.82 84.24
C GLU A 63 73.56 -51.13 82.77
N ILE A 64 73.99 -50.27 81.83
CA ILE A 64 73.65 -50.39 80.41
C ILE A 64 74.30 -51.66 79.85
N THR A 65 73.54 -52.48 79.12
CA THR A 65 74.05 -53.78 78.62
C THR A 65 74.74 -53.69 77.26
N VAL A 66 74.26 -52.79 76.39
CA VAL A 66 74.64 -52.71 74.96
C VAL A 66 76.05 -52.18 74.69
N ASP A 67 76.50 -52.20 73.43
CA ASP A 67 77.72 -51.52 72.97
C ASP A 67 77.47 -50.03 72.63
N TYR A 68 78.52 -49.28 72.29
CA TYR A 68 78.43 -47.84 72.02
C TYR A 68 77.54 -47.50 70.80
N GLU A 69 77.62 -48.25 69.71
CA GLU A 69 76.85 -47.97 68.49
C GLU A 69 75.37 -48.33 68.65
N ARG A 70 75.08 -49.41 69.37
CA ARG A 70 73.71 -49.72 69.82
C ARG A 70 73.20 -48.69 70.83
N PHE A 71 74.05 -48.18 71.73
CA PHE A 71 73.66 -47.12 72.66
C PHE A 71 73.23 -45.84 71.91
N ILE A 72 73.98 -45.41 70.89
CA ILE A 72 73.57 -44.27 70.03
C ILE A 72 72.18 -44.55 69.42
N SER A 73 71.95 -45.77 68.96
CA SER A 73 70.67 -46.20 68.36
C SER A 73 69.51 -46.20 69.37
N GLU A 74 69.71 -46.72 70.59
CA GLU A 74 68.70 -46.70 71.65
C GLU A 74 68.46 -45.28 72.20
N LEU A 75 69.49 -44.44 72.27
CA LEU A 75 69.38 -43.04 72.67
C LEU A 75 68.48 -42.25 71.71
N VAL A 76 68.64 -42.45 70.39
CA VAL A 76 67.74 -41.85 69.39
C VAL A 76 66.30 -42.37 69.55
N LYS A 77 66.09 -43.65 69.85
CA LYS A 77 64.75 -44.20 70.15
C LYS A 77 64.15 -43.63 71.44
N LEU A 78 64.94 -43.40 72.49
CA LEU A 78 64.51 -42.76 73.73
C LEU A 78 64.04 -41.32 73.46
N PHE A 79 64.82 -40.54 72.69
CA PHE A 79 64.42 -39.18 72.29
C PHE A 79 63.21 -39.14 71.34
N HIS A 80 63.09 -40.09 70.40
CA HIS A 80 61.85 -40.28 69.64
C HIS A 80 60.66 -40.56 70.57
N SER A 81 60.84 -41.42 71.57
CA SER A 81 59.79 -41.80 72.52
C SER A 81 59.38 -40.64 73.45
N LEU A 82 60.31 -39.74 73.81
CA LEU A 82 59.98 -38.44 74.41
C LEU A 82 59.14 -37.58 73.46
N SER A 83 59.54 -37.42 72.19
CA SER A 83 58.79 -36.61 71.22
C SER A 83 57.39 -37.15 70.87
N LEU A 84 57.13 -38.43 71.18
CA LEU A 84 55.83 -39.10 71.06
C LEU A 84 55.08 -39.19 72.40
N ASN A 85 55.55 -38.54 73.47
CA ASN A 85 54.99 -38.57 74.82
C ASN A 85 54.78 -39.99 75.39
N ARG A 86 55.63 -40.96 75.00
CA ARG A 86 55.64 -42.33 75.53
C ARG A 86 56.50 -42.48 76.79
N TYR A 87 57.49 -41.60 76.92
CA TYR A 87 58.25 -41.38 78.16
C TYR A 87 58.15 -39.90 78.54
N ASN A 88 58.29 -39.62 79.82
CA ASN A 88 58.34 -38.28 80.38
C ASN A 88 59.79 -37.89 80.64
N GLY A 89 60.23 -36.77 80.07
CA GLY A 89 61.59 -36.25 80.30
C GLY A 89 61.59 -35.30 81.49
N LEU A 90 62.29 -35.66 82.56
CA LEU A 90 62.45 -34.81 83.74
C LEU A 90 63.82 -34.13 83.69
N PHE A 91 63.85 -32.81 83.57
CA PHE A 91 65.09 -32.02 83.52
C PHE A 91 65.27 -31.27 84.84
N ILE A 92 66.25 -31.70 85.64
CA ILE A 92 66.53 -31.13 86.96
C ILE A 92 68.03 -30.96 87.12
N ASP A 93 68.46 -29.75 87.48
CA ASP A 93 69.86 -29.43 87.80
C ASP A 93 70.85 -29.90 86.70
N ASN A 94 70.50 -29.52 85.47
CA ASN A 94 71.13 -29.87 84.20
C ASN A 94 71.16 -31.38 83.86
N THR A 95 70.45 -32.22 84.59
CA THR A 95 70.35 -33.67 84.32
C THR A 95 68.99 -33.99 83.70
N LEU A 96 68.99 -34.60 82.51
CA LEU A 96 67.79 -35.14 81.87
C LEU A 96 67.62 -36.61 82.27
N LYS A 97 66.48 -36.93 82.87
CA LYS A 97 66.08 -38.29 83.22
C LYS A 97 64.93 -38.74 82.31
N PHE A 98 65.09 -39.89 81.67
CA PHE A 98 64.05 -40.50 80.84
C PHE A 98 63.18 -41.39 81.73
N ILE A 99 61.94 -41.00 81.99
CA ILE A 99 61.07 -41.68 82.95
C ILE A 99 59.91 -42.36 82.22
N GLU A 100 59.73 -43.65 82.49
CA GLU A 100 58.49 -44.39 82.23
C GLU A 100 57.64 -44.33 83.50
N TYR A 101 56.46 -43.72 83.42
CA TYR A 101 55.48 -43.76 84.50
C TYR A 101 54.75 -45.11 84.48
N GLY A 102 54.54 -45.68 85.67
CA GLY A 102 53.81 -46.93 85.85
C GLY A 102 53.11 -46.93 87.20
N ASP A 103 51.97 -47.63 87.28
CA ASP A 103 50.95 -47.46 88.33
C ASP A 103 51.46 -47.65 89.77
N PHE A 104 52.55 -48.41 89.94
CA PHE A 104 53.19 -48.66 91.24
C PHE A 104 54.50 -47.87 91.45
N ARG A 105 55.33 -47.71 90.40
CA ARG A 105 56.63 -47.03 90.50
C ARG A 105 57.09 -46.53 89.12
N ASN A 106 57.60 -45.31 89.12
CA ASN A 106 58.27 -44.70 87.97
C ASN A 106 59.66 -45.32 87.74
N ILE A 107 59.95 -45.74 86.51
CA ILE A 107 61.21 -46.36 86.09
C ILE A 107 62.04 -45.34 85.31
N CYS A 108 63.26 -45.06 85.76
CA CYS A 108 64.22 -44.29 84.97
C CYS A 108 64.92 -45.23 83.98
N LYS A 109 64.93 -44.88 82.68
CA LYS A 109 65.57 -45.66 81.61
C LYS A 109 67.02 -45.24 81.35
N LEU A 110 67.34 -43.97 81.57
CA LEU A 110 68.63 -43.35 81.31
C LEU A 110 68.68 -41.97 82.00
N GLU A 111 69.86 -41.58 82.49
CA GLU A 111 70.14 -40.23 82.99
C GLU A 111 71.31 -39.61 82.22
N LEU A 112 71.12 -38.42 81.66
CA LEU A 112 72.13 -37.70 80.89
C LEU A 112 72.46 -36.37 81.54
N LYS A 113 73.73 -36.15 81.85
CA LYS A 113 74.21 -34.89 82.40
C LYS A 113 74.57 -33.92 81.28
N PHE A 114 73.89 -32.79 81.24
CA PHE A 114 74.20 -31.67 80.35
C PHE A 114 75.03 -30.62 81.09
N ASN A 115 75.80 -29.87 80.33
CA ASN A 115 76.46 -28.65 80.78
C ASN A 115 75.91 -27.46 79.96
N LYS A 116 76.13 -26.23 80.44
CA LYS A 116 76.04 -25.07 79.55
C LYS A 116 77.25 -25.09 78.59
N PRO A 117 77.07 -24.70 77.31
CA PRO A 117 78.18 -24.67 76.35
C PRO A 117 79.26 -23.69 76.79
N ASP A 118 80.50 -23.97 76.41
CA ASP A 118 81.57 -22.98 76.49
C ASP A 118 81.41 -21.87 75.42
N GLU A 119 82.21 -20.80 75.52
CA GLU A 119 82.12 -19.66 74.62
C GLU A 119 82.42 -20.02 73.16
N HIS A 120 83.26 -21.04 72.91
CA HIS A 120 83.62 -21.49 71.57
C HIS A 120 82.50 -22.34 70.94
N GLN A 121 81.97 -23.32 71.68
CA GLN A 121 80.78 -24.10 71.31
C GLN A 121 79.60 -23.18 71.01
N TYR A 122 79.36 -22.18 71.85
CA TYR A 122 78.30 -21.20 71.67
C TYR A 122 78.51 -20.33 70.43
N LYS A 123 79.73 -19.82 70.20
CA LYS A 123 80.08 -19.07 68.97
C LYS A 123 79.90 -19.91 67.70
N MET A 124 80.28 -21.19 67.71
CA MET A 124 80.02 -22.10 66.59
C MET A 124 78.52 -22.30 66.34
N TYR A 125 77.77 -22.64 67.39
CA TYR A 125 76.31 -22.86 67.31
C TYR A 125 75.56 -21.64 66.75
N ILE A 126 75.87 -20.43 67.23
CA ILE A 126 75.27 -19.19 66.71
C ILE A 126 75.72 -18.91 65.27
N SER A 127 76.98 -19.14 64.93
CA SER A 127 77.49 -19.00 63.54
C SER A 127 76.75 -19.93 62.57
N ASP A 128 76.48 -21.18 62.97
CA ASP A 128 75.79 -22.16 62.15
C ASP A 128 74.27 -21.94 62.10
N ILE A 129 73.68 -21.23 63.07
CA ILE A 129 72.32 -20.69 62.95
C ILE A 129 72.29 -19.54 61.94
N ILE A 130 73.19 -18.55 62.08
CA ILE A 130 73.25 -17.38 61.19
C ILE A 130 73.44 -17.84 59.73
N ARG A 131 74.42 -18.69 59.45
CA ARG A 131 74.68 -19.23 58.09
C ARG A 131 73.46 -19.94 57.48
N ARG A 132 72.69 -20.68 58.28
CA ARG A 132 71.46 -21.35 57.81
C ARG A 132 70.38 -20.31 57.49
N LEU A 133 70.12 -19.38 58.40
CA LEU A 133 69.15 -18.29 58.21
C LEU A 133 69.51 -17.40 57.01
N GLU A 134 70.79 -17.07 56.81
CA GLU A 134 71.28 -16.35 55.62
C GLU A 134 71.05 -17.14 54.33
N SER A 135 71.39 -18.44 54.32
CA SER A 135 71.15 -19.32 53.18
C SER A 135 69.67 -19.42 52.81
N ASP A 136 68.81 -19.58 53.81
CA ASP A 136 67.36 -19.71 53.61
C ASP A 136 66.71 -18.36 53.23
N ASN A 137 67.14 -17.24 53.82
CA ASN A 137 66.73 -15.90 53.38
C ASN A 137 67.10 -15.64 51.91
N VAL A 138 68.28 -16.07 51.44
CA VAL A 138 68.68 -15.95 50.03
C VAL A 138 67.83 -16.83 49.11
N LYS A 139 67.38 -18.01 49.56
CA LYS A 139 66.43 -18.86 48.81
C LYS A 139 65.06 -18.18 48.73
N LEU A 140 64.49 -17.80 49.87
CA LEU A 140 63.19 -17.15 49.98
C LEU A 140 63.12 -15.83 49.19
N TYR A 141 64.19 -15.04 49.17
CA TYR A 141 64.25 -13.82 48.36
C TYR A 141 64.20 -14.11 46.85
N LYS A 142 64.96 -15.12 46.38
CA LYS A 142 64.95 -15.55 44.97
C LYS A 142 63.59 -16.11 44.56
N GLU A 143 62.97 -16.93 45.42
CA GLU A 143 61.64 -17.49 45.22
C GLU A 143 60.57 -16.40 45.18
N THR A 144 60.58 -15.47 46.14
CA THR A 144 59.67 -14.31 46.17
C THR A 144 59.80 -13.45 44.92
N LYS A 145 61.02 -13.22 44.41
CA LYS A 145 61.24 -12.51 43.15
C LYS A 145 60.61 -13.25 41.97
N LEU A 146 60.89 -14.55 41.83
CA LEU A 146 60.37 -15.40 40.74
C LEU A 146 58.84 -15.49 40.77
N LEU A 147 58.24 -15.60 41.95
CA LEU A 147 56.79 -15.59 42.12
C LEU A 147 56.19 -14.24 41.70
N ARG A 148 56.82 -13.12 42.08
CA ARG A 148 56.38 -11.78 41.68
C ARG A 148 56.43 -11.57 40.17
N GLU A 149 57.50 -12.03 39.52
CA GLU A 149 57.65 -11.99 38.05
C GLU A 149 56.54 -12.82 37.38
N LYS A 150 56.30 -14.06 37.85
CA LYS A 150 55.20 -14.91 37.35
C LYS A 150 53.81 -14.29 37.51
N CYS A 151 53.53 -13.61 38.63
CA CYS A 151 52.25 -12.92 38.81
C CYS A 151 52.10 -11.78 37.79
N ILE A 152 53.12 -10.93 37.62
CA ILE A 152 53.08 -9.79 36.68
C ILE A 152 52.85 -10.27 35.23
N ASP A 153 53.52 -11.34 34.81
CA ASP A 153 53.35 -11.87 33.44
C ASP A 153 52.04 -12.65 33.26
N GLY A 154 51.54 -13.29 34.32
CA GLY A 154 50.19 -13.86 34.36
C GLY A 154 49.10 -12.78 34.24
N ASP A 155 49.20 -11.70 35.02
CA ASP A 155 48.28 -10.56 34.98
C ASP A 155 48.28 -9.91 33.60
N ARG A 156 49.44 -9.72 32.97
CA ARG A 156 49.55 -9.23 31.58
C ARG A 156 48.79 -10.14 30.60
N SER A 157 49.10 -11.44 30.61
CA SER A 157 48.48 -12.41 29.71
C SER A 157 46.96 -12.50 29.89
N LEU A 158 46.46 -12.38 31.13
CA LEU A 158 45.03 -12.32 31.43
C LEU A 158 44.39 -11.02 30.93
N ASN A 159 45.02 -9.87 31.12
CA ASN A 159 44.52 -8.58 30.63
C ASN A 159 44.47 -8.52 29.09
N ASP A 160 45.50 -9.02 28.40
CA ASP A 160 45.47 -9.12 26.94
C ASP A 160 44.35 -10.05 26.46
N LYS A 161 44.14 -11.20 27.14
CA LYS A 161 43.03 -12.11 26.82
C LYS A 161 41.65 -11.48 27.07
N ILE A 162 41.48 -10.73 28.16
CA ILE A 162 40.25 -9.97 28.44
C ILE A 162 39.99 -8.98 27.31
N ARG A 163 41.00 -8.18 26.93
CA ARG A 163 40.90 -7.19 25.84
C ARG A 163 40.54 -7.83 24.50
N HIS A 164 41.07 -9.01 24.17
CA HIS A 164 40.66 -9.75 22.97
C HIS A 164 39.19 -10.19 23.03
N LEU A 165 38.74 -10.74 24.17
CA LEU A 165 37.34 -11.15 24.35
C LEU A 165 36.37 -9.97 24.35
N GLU A 166 36.77 -8.80 24.87
CA GLU A 166 36.00 -7.56 24.80
C GLU A 166 35.83 -7.06 23.36
N LEU A 167 36.88 -7.15 22.53
CA LEU A 167 36.81 -6.81 21.11
C LEU A 167 35.87 -7.76 20.35
N GLU A 168 35.99 -9.08 20.55
CA GLU A 168 35.08 -10.07 19.96
C GLU A 168 33.62 -9.83 20.39
N ASN A 169 33.37 -9.59 21.68
CA ASN A 169 32.03 -9.31 22.22
C ASN A 169 31.42 -8.05 21.58
N ASN A 170 32.23 -7.01 21.33
CA ASN A 170 31.79 -5.81 20.64
C ASN A 170 31.46 -6.05 19.15
N GLU A 171 32.22 -6.88 18.44
CA GLU A 171 31.86 -7.27 17.07
C GLU A 171 30.59 -8.14 17.02
N TYR A 172 30.42 -9.08 17.96
CA TYR A 172 29.18 -9.85 18.07
C TYR A 172 27.96 -8.95 18.37
N ARG A 173 28.10 -7.93 19.22
CA ARG A 173 27.05 -6.93 19.49
C ARG A 173 26.65 -6.17 18.22
N LYS A 174 27.60 -5.64 17.46
CA LYS A 174 27.34 -4.99 16.16
C LYS A 174 26.64 -5.93 15.19
N ARG A 175 27.04 -7.21 15.14
CA ARG A 175 26.41 -8.18 14.24
C ARG A 175 24.98 -8.52 14.67
N ILE A 176 24.71 -8.63 15.97
CA ILE A 176 23.35 -8.78 16.52
C ILE A 176 22.48 -7.56 16.17
N GLU A 177 22.98 -6.34 16.39
CA GLU A 177 22.29 -5.10 16.03
C GLU A 177 21.96 -5.03 14.53
N THR A 178 22.92 -5.41 13.68
CA THR A 178 22.71 -5.51 12.23
C THR A 178 21.60 -6.50 11.89
N LEU A 179 21.63 -7.71 12.48
CA LEU A 179 20.63 -8.76 12.25
C LEU A 179 19.24 -8.37 12.78
N SER A 180 19.14 -7.69 13.93
CA SER A 180 17.88 -7.16 14.43
C SER A 180 17.27 -6.13 13.47
N ASN A 181 18.09 -5.24 12.91
CA ASN A 181 17.65 -4.29 11.88
C ASN A 181 17.25 -5.00 10.57
N GLU A 182 17.97 -6.04 10.14
CA GLU A 182 17.58 -6.89 9.00
C GLU A 182 16.20 -7.55 9.25
N ILE A 183 15.96 -8.10 10.45
CA ILE A 183 14.69 -8.72 10.85
C ILE A 183 13.53 -7.71 10.83
N SER A 184 13.66 -6.55 11.48
CA SER A 184 12.58 -5.54 11.50
C SER A 184 12.22 -5.03 10.09
N ASN A 185 13.19 -4.94 9.19
CA ASN A 185 12.94 -4.61 7.78
C ASN A 185 12.17 -5.72 7.03
N ILE A 186 12.42 -6.99 7.36
CA ILE A 186 11.68 -8.14 6.80
C ILE A 186 10.25 -8.19 7.36
N GLU A 187 10.07 -7.98 8.67
CA GLU A 187 8.75 -7.93 9.32
C GLU A 187 7.87 -6.82 8.74
N TYR A 188 8.45 -5.63 8.49
CA TYR A 188 7.75 -4.52 7.85
C TYR A 188 7.29 -4.87 6.43
N LYS A 189 8.18 -5.45 5.61
CA LYS A 189 7.84 -5.89 4.24
C LYS A 189 6.74 -6.95 4.24
N TYR A 190 6.87 -7.98 5.08
CA TYR A 190 5.87 -9.04 5.22
C TYR A 190 4.50 -8.48 5.66
N SER A 191 4.47 -7.50 6.56
CA SER A 191 3.23 -6.81 6.94
C SER A 191 2.58 -6.07 5.76
N SER A 192 3.39 -5.37 4.95
CA SER A 192 2.94 -4.68 3.74
C SER A 192 2.40 -5.64 2.67
N GLU A 193 3.17 -6.69 2.33
CA GLU A 193 2.77 -7.72 1.36
C GLU A 193 1.49 -8.46 1.81
N LYS A 194 1.35 -8.73 3.11
CA LYS A 194 0.13 -9.32 3.69
C LYS A 194 -1.08 -8.40 3.57
N GLN A 195 -0.90 -7.08 3.71
CA GLN A 195 -1.98 -6.11 3.50
C GLN A 195 -2.37 -6.01 2.02
N GLU A 196 -1.39 -5.96 1.10
CA GLU A 196 -1.64 -5.99 -0.34
C GLU A 196 -2.35 -7.28 -0.78
N PHE A 197 -1.92 -8.44 -0.27
CA PHE A 197 -2.57 -9.72 -0.52
C PHE A 197 -4.03 -9.75 -0.03
N SER A 198 -4.31 -9.16 1.15
CA SER A 198 -5.68 -9.02 1.65
C SER A 198 -6.53 -8.12 0.74
N ASN A 199 -5.98 -7.00 0.28
CA ASN A 199 -6.68 -6.09 -0.64
C ASN A 199 -6.97 -6.77 -1.99
N MET A 200 -6.00 -7.51 -2.53
CA MET A 200 -6.17 -8.27 -3.78
C MET A 200 -7.18 -9.42 -3.62
N THR A 201 -7.21 -10.09 -2.47
CA THR A 201 -8.21 -11.13 -2.17
C THR A 201 -9.62 -10.55 -2.13
N ASN A 202 -9.81 -9.41 -1.46
CA ASN A 202 -11.10 -8.70 -1.43
C ASN A 202 -11.51 -8.25 -2.84
N ARG A 203 -10.59 -7.67 -3.62
CA ARG A 203 -10.89 -7.23 -5.00
C ARG A 203 -11.19 -8.40 -5.94
N HIS A 204 -10.60 -9.57 -5.70
CA HIS A 204 -10.94 -10.79 -6.44
C HIS A 204 -12.38 -11.23 -6.14
N TYR A 205 -12.80 -11.25 -4.87
CA TYR A 205 -14.18 -11.57 -4.48
C TYR A 205 -15.21 -10.57 -5.02
N GLU A 206 -14.90 -9.28 -5.05
CA GLU A 206 -15.72 -8.26 -5.75
C GLU A 206 -15.85 -8.59 -7.25
N LEU A 207 -14.74 -8.92 -7.93
CA LEU A 207 -14.75 -9.26 -9.35
C LEU A 207 -15.46 -10.58 -9.65
N GLU A 208 -15.41 -11.58 -8.75
CA GLU A 208 -16.18 -12.82 -8.88
C GLU A 208 -17.69 -12.58 -8.72
N THR A 209 -18.09 -11.79 -7.72
CA THR A 209 -19.51 -11.45 -7.50
C THR A 209 -20.07 -10.56 -8.61
N GLU A 210 -19.29 -9.61 -9.11
CA GLU A 210 -19.63 -8.82 -10.31
C GLU A 210 -19.73 -9.70 -11.56
N ASN A 211 -18.78 -10.62 -11.79
CA ASN A 211 -18.86 -11.60 -12.89
C ASN A 211 -20.09 -12.51 -12.77
N LYS A 212 -20.49 -12.91 -11.57
CA LYS A 212 -21.69 -13.72 -11.35
C LYS A 212 -22.95 -12.92 -11.71
N ARG A 213 -23.07 -11.67 -11.25
CA ARG A 213 -24.19 -10.79 -11.59
C ARG A 213 -24.29 -10.53 -13.10
N LEU A 214 -23.15 -10.25 -13.75
CA LEU A 214 -23.09 -10.06 -15.20
C LEU A 214 -23.44 -11.32 -16.00
N LYS A 215 -23.12 -12.52 -15.50
CA LYS A 215 -23.58 -13.78 -16.10
C LYS A 215 -25.08 -13.99 -15.94
N GLU A 216 -25.65 -13.63 -14.78
CA GLU A 216 -27.09 -13.70 -14.51
C GLU A 216 -27.86 -12.72 -15.40
N GLU A 217 -27.42 -11.47 -15.52
CA GLU A 217 -27.95 -10.46 -16.46
C GLU A 217 -27.86 -10.93 -17.92
N LEU A 218 -26.74 -11.54 -18.32
CA LEU A 218 -26.55 -12.05 -19.67
C LEU A 218 -27.41 -13.30 -19.95
N GLU A 219 -27.67 -14.15 -18.95
CA GLU A 219 -28.64 -15.24 -19.06
C GLU A 219 -30.08 -14.74 -19.19
N GLU A 220 -30.47 -13.73 -18.42
CA GLU A 220 -31.81 -13.11 -18.47
C GLU A 220 -32.05 -12.45 -19.83
N PHE A 221 -31.09 -11.63 -20.30
CA PHE A 221 -31.10 -11.06 -21.65
C PHE A 221 -31.21 -12.13 -22.76
N ASN A 222 -30.49 -13.24 -22.62
CA ASN A 222 -30.55 -14.37 -23.57
C ASN A 222 -31.83 -15.22 -23.46
N LYS A 223 -32.66 -15.06 -22.42
CA LYS A 223 -34.00 -15.66 -22.33
C LYS A 223 -35.03 -14.74 -22.96
N ASP A 224 -35.11 -13.49 -22.50
CA ASP A 224 -36.20 -12.58 -22.84
C ASP A 224 -36.06 -11.97 -24.25
N ASN A 225 -34.84 -11.66 -24.68
CA ASN A 225 -34.63 -11.01 -25.97
C ASN A 225 -34.99 -11.92 -27.17
N PRO A 226 -34.49 -13.17 -27.30
CA PRO A 226 -34.90 -14.03 -28.42
C PRO A 226 -36.38 -14.44 -28.34
N VAL A 227 -36.98 -14.59 -27.14
CA VAL A 227 -38.41 -14.92 -27.02
C VAL A 227 -39.29 -13.74 -27.42
N SER A 228 -38.98 -12.52 -26.96
CA SER A 228 -39.72 -11.31 -27.34
C SER A 228 -39.48 -10.86 -28.78
N LEU A 229 -38.28 -11.05 -29.33
CA LEU A 229 -38.01 -10.85 -30.76
C LEU A 229 -38.76 -11.87 -31.61
N LYS A 230 -38.79 -13.15 -31.23
CA LYS A 230 -39.50 -14.20 -31.97
C LYS A 230 -41.03 -14.01 -31.94
N SER A 231 -41.59 -13.54 -30.82
CA SER A 231 -43.02 -13.21 -30.74
C SER A 231 -43.35 -11.93 -31.53
N ARG A 232 -42.50 -10.89 -31.48
CA ARG A 232 -42.63 -9.69 -32.35
C ARG A 232 -42.50 -10.03 -33.84
N LEU A 233 -41.59 -10.94 -34.22
CA LEU A 233 -41.43 -11.42 -35.59
C LEU A 233 -42.69 -12.18 -36.04
N SER A 234 -43.15 -13.15 -35.24
CA SER A 234 -44.37 -13.92 -35.52
C SER A 234 -45.61 -13.01 -35.65
N ASN A 235 -45.73 -11.97 -34.83
CA ASN A 235 -46.80 -10.98 -34.95
C ASN A 235 -46.69 -10.16 -36.25
N LYS A 236 -45.48 -9.82 -36.68
CA LYS A 236 -45.26 -9.16 -37.98
C LYS A 236 -45.51 -10.10 -39.16
N ASP A 237 -45.21 -11.38 -39.07
CA ASP A 237 -45.59 -12.37 -40.08
C ASP A 237 -47.11 -12.54 -40.17
N LEU A 238 -47.83 -12.50 -39.04
CA LEU A 238 -49.30 -12.49 -39.02
C LEU A 238 -49.87 -11.21 -39.65
N GLU A 239 -49.33 -10.03 -39.35
CA GLU A 239 -49.69 -8.78 -40.05
C GLU A 239 -49.40 -8.86 -41.56
N ILE A 240 -48.23 -9.34 -41.97
CA ILE A 240 -47.85 -9.50 -43.38
C ILE A 240 -48.79 -10.47 -44.10
N ASN A 241 -49.16 -11.58 -43.47
CA ASN A 241 -50.10 -12.54 -44.07
C ASN A 241 -51.53 -11.98 -44.13
N ARG A 242 -51.96 -11.19 -43.14
CA ARG A 242 -53.20 -10.43 -43.20
C ARG A 242 -53.18 -9.42 -44.36
N TYR A 243 -52.15 -8.59 -44.47
CA TYR A 243 -52.02 -7.62 -45.56
C TYR A 243 -51.92 -8.29 -46.93
N LYS A 244 -51.27 -9.46 -47.05
CA LYS A 244 -51.31 -10.29 -48.28
C LYS A 244 -52.74 -10.76 -48.61
N GLY A 245 -53.51 -11.14 -47.59
CA GLY A 245 -54.93 -11.48 -47.74
C GLY A 245 -55.77 -10.30 -48.22
N GLU A 246 -55.60 -9.13 -47.59
CA GLU A 246 -56.27 -7.87 -47.98
C GLU A 246 -55.85 -7.43 -49.40
N ILE A 247 -54.56 -7.51 -49.76
CA ILE A 247 -54.06 -7.25 -51.12
C ILE A 247 -54.66 -8.24 -52.13
N LYS A 248 -54.76 -9.53 -51.80
CA LYS A 248 -55.37 -10.53 -52.69
C LYS A 248 -56.88 -10.29 -52.86
N SER A 249 -57.58 -9.91 -51.79
CA SER A 249 -58.98 -9.52 -51.85
C SER A 249 -59.17 -8.26 -52.70
N ASN A 250 -58.32 -7.26 -52.53
CA ASN A 250 -58.34 -6.03 -53.31
C ASN A 250 -57.96 -6.27 -54.78
N SER A 251 -57.05 -7.21 -55.08
CA SER A 251 -56.74 -7.62 -56.46
C SER A 251 -57.93 -8.32 -57.10
N ASN A 252 -58.58 -9.25 -56.39
CA ASN A 252 -59.81 -9.89 -56.87
C ASN A 252 -60.91 -8.85 -57.12
N LEU A 253 -61.07 -7.86 -56.23
CA LEU A 253 -62.04 -6.77 -56.38
C LEU A 253 -61.68 -5.86 -57.57
N ILE A 254 -60.39 -5.56 -57.79
CA ILE A 254 -59.91 -4.81 -58.95
C ILE A 254 -60.16 -5.59 -60.25
N ASP A 255 -59.98 -6.91 -60.26
CA ASP A 255 -60.24 -7.74 -61.44
C ASP A 255 -61.74 -7.98 -61.68
N GLN A 256 -62.55 -8.02 -60.63
CA GLN A 256 -64.02 -7.91 -60.73
C GLN A 256 -64.42 -6.56 -61.33
N LEU A 257 -63.97 -5.44 -60.76
CA LEU A 257 -64.23 -4.08 -61.27
C LEU A 257 -63.72 -3.88 -62.70
N ARG A 258 -62.61 -4.54 -63.10
CA ARG A 258 -62.11 -4.56 -64.50
C ARG A 258 -62.99 -5.39 -65.43
N THR A 259 -63.56 -6.49 -64.93
CA THR A 259 -64.48 -7.35 -65.70
C THR A 259 -65.81 -6.63 -65.88
N GLU A 260 -66.35 -6.04 -64.82
CA GLU A 260 -67.49 -5.13 -64.85
C GLU A 260 -67.23 -3.91 -65.74
N ASN A 261 -66.01 -3.34 -65.77
CA ASN A 261 -65.64 -2.29 -66.74
C ASN A 261 -65.60 -2.78 -68.20
N ARG A 262 -65.21 -4.05 -68.44
CA ARG A 262 -65.25 -4.66 -69.78
C ARG A 262 -66.69 -4.92 -70.21
N GLU A 263 -67.53 -5.38 -69.28
CA GLU A 263 -68.97 -5.59 -69.49
C GLU A 263 -69.70 -4.26 -69.72
N LEU A 264 -69.43 -3.21 -68.94
CA LEU A 264 -69.91 -1.85 -69.18
C LEU A 264 -69.43 -1.29 -70.53
N LYS A 265 -68.21 -1.59 -70.96
CA LYS A 265 -67.70 -1.21 -72.29
C LYS A 265 -68.32 -2.04 -73.42
N ALA A 266 -68.69 -3.29 -73.19
CA ALA A 266 -69.46 -4.11 -74.14
C ALA A 266 -70.92 -3.63 -74.22
N TYR A 267 -71.55 -3.35 -73.08
CA TYR A 267 -72.90 -2.78 -72.98
C TYR A 267 -72.98 -1.42 -73.66
N LYS A 268 -71.97 -0.55 -73.48
CA LYS A 268 -71.87 0.73 -74.20
C LYS A 268 -71.60 0.57 -75.70
N ARG A 269 -70.94 -0.51 -76.15
CA ARG A 269 -70.79 -0.83 -77.58
C ARG A 269 -72.05 -1.45 -78.22
N ASN A 270 -72.90 -2.10 -77.42
CA ASN A 270 -74.11 -2.78 -77.90
C ASN A 270 -75.38 -1.89 -77.81
N LYS A 271 -75.25 -0.58 -77.55
CA LYS A 271 -76.41 0.31 -77.37
C LYS A 271 -76.42 1.61 -78.20
N GLU A 272 -75.36 1.89 -78.96
CA GLU A 272 -75.27 3.07 -79.83
C GLU A 272 -74.81 2.65 -81.23
N GLY A 273 -75.80 2.47 -82.12
CA GLY A 273 -75.66 2.28 -83.56
C GLY A 273 -76.93 2.83 -84.22
N PHE A 274 -76.79 3.44 -85.40
CA PHE A 274 -77.65 4.50 -85.95
C PHE A 274 -77.60 5.83 -85.13
N ASP A 275 -77.59 7.01 -85.76
CA ASP A 275 -77.01 7.39 -87.05
C ASP A 275 -76.88 8.93 -87.15
N GLU A 276 -76.33 9.43 -88.27
CA GLU A 276 -76.49 10.81 -88.78
C GLU A 276 -76.39 11.99 -87.78
N ASP A 277 -75.17 12.49 -87.49
CA ASP A 277 -74.96 13.94 -87.43
C ASP A 277 -73.47 14.37 -87.64
N SER A 278 -73.30 15.65 -87.95
CA SER A 278 -72.12 16.46 -87.62
C SER A 278 -70.93 16.52 -88.60
N GLU A 279 -71.18 16.41 -89.92
CA GLU A 279 -70.48 17.31 -90.87
C GLU A 279 -70.82 18.79 -90.59
N ALA A 280 -72.00 19.05 -89.99
CA ALA A 280 -72.45 20.36 -89.53
C ALA A 280 -71.42 21.09 -88.64
N ALA A 281 -70.66 20.38 -87.79
CA ALA A 281 -69.67 21.01 -86.90
C ALA A 281 -68.51 21.72 -87.61
N LYS A 282 -68.14 21.32 -88.84
CA LYS A 282 -67.12 22.05 -89.63
C LYS A 282 -67.70 23.33 -90.23
N THR A 283 -68.81 23.21 -90.95
CA THR A 283 -69.44 24.35 -91.63
C THR A 283 -69.99 25.40 -90.66
N LEU A 284 -70.39 25.03 -89.43
CA LEU A 284 -70.71 26.00 -88.38
C LEU A 284 -69.49 26.80 -87.92
N LYS A 285 -68.30 26.19 -87.82
CA LYS A 285 -67.09 26.89 -87.36
C LYS A 285 -66.63 27.94 -88.39
N GLU A 286 -66.63 27.59 -89.66
CA GLU A 286 -66.29 28.51 -90.76
C GLU A 286 -67.31 29.65 -90.87
N LYS A 287 -68.62 29.37 -90.72
CA LYS A 287 -69.65 30.41 -90.63
C LYS A 287 -69.50 31.30 -89.39
N TYR A 288 -69.04 30.76 -88.25
CA TYR A 288 -68.80 31.55 -87.04
C TYR A 288 -67.61 32.51 -87.22
N GLU A 289 -66.54 32.09 -87.87
CA GLU A 289 -65.38 32.95 -88.18
C GLU A 289 -65.72 34.00 -89.27
N GLU A 290 -66.53 33.66 -90.28
CA GLU A 290 -67.12 34.65 -91.20
C GLU A 290 -67.98 35.70 -90.46
N LEU A 291 -68.91 35.24 -89.60
CA LEU A 291 -69.83 36.12 -88.86
C LEU A 291 -69.09 37.00 -87.86
N PHE A 292 -68.06 36.48 -87.18
CA PHE A 292 -67.22 37.25 -86.27
C PHE A 292 -66.51 38.41 -87.00
N ASN A 293 -65.92 38.13 -88.17
CA ASN A 293 -65.26 39.15 -88.98
C ASN A 293 -66.26 40.16 -89.58
N LYS A 294 -67.44 39.71 -90.05
CA LYS A 294 -68.52 40.60 -90.51
C LYS A 294 -69.04 41.49 -89.37
N ASN A 295 -69.22 40.95 -88.17
CA ASN A 295 -69.69 41.70 -87.01
C ASN A 295 -68.66 42.75 -86.56
N LYS A 296 -67.36 42.41 -86.56
CA LYS A 296 -66.28 43.38 -86.27
C LYS A 296 -66.26 44.55 -87.27
N GLN A 297 -66.41 44.28 -88.57
CA GLN A 297 -66.54 45.34 -89.58
C GLN A 297 -67.82 46.18 -89.42
N ILE A 298 -68.89 45.59 -88.87
CA ILE A 298 -70.13 46.32 -88.55
C ILE A 298 -69.93 47.20 -87.30
N GLU A 299 -69.23 46.75 -86.26
CA GLU A 299 -68.88 47.57 -85.09
C GLU A 299 -67.99 48.77 -85.45
N GLU A 300 -67.01 48.57 -86.34
CA GLU A 300 -66.15 49.65 -86.84
C GLU A 300 -66.97 50.67 -87.66
N LYS A 301 -67.81 50.21 -88.60
CA LYS A 301 -68.76 51.08 -89.32
C LYS A 301 -69.75 51.78 -88.39
N TYR A 302 -70.21 51.12 -87.33
CA TYR A 302 -71.11 51.72 -86.34
C TYR A 302 -70.42 52.80 -85.51
N LYS A 303 -69.11 52.67 -85.21
CA LYS A 303 -68.32 53.75 -84.60
C LYS A 303 -68.24 54.99 -85.50
N ASP A 304 -67.93 54.81 -86.79
CA ASP A 304 -67.83 55.92 -87.75
C ASP A 304 -69.17 56.60 -88.05
N ILE A 305 -70.26 55.83 -88.08
CA ILE A 305 -71.62 56.38 -88.15
C ILE A 305 -71.95 57.13 -86.85
N LYS A 306 -71.52 56.65 -85.69
CA LYS A 306 -71.78 57.28 -84.38
C LYS A 306 -70.98 58.57 -84.17
N THR A 307 -69.76 58.69 -84.71
CA THR A 307 -69.00 59.96 -84.72
C THR A 307 -69.60 60.96 -85.70
N THR A 308 -69.83 60.58 -86.96
CA THR A 308 -70.43 61.48 -87.97
C THR A 308 -71.86 61.91 -87.62
N LEU A 309 -72.66 61.09 -86.94
CA LEU A 309 -73.96 61.49 -86.38
C LEU A 309 -73.81 62.56 -85.29
N LYS A 310 -72.78 62.45 -84.44
CA LYS A 310 -72.49 63.42 -83.37
C LYS A 310 -72.05 64.76 -83.95
N GLU A 311 -71.18 64.74 -84.94
CA GLU A 311 -70.77 65.94 -85.70
C GLU A 311 -71.95 66.60 -86.42
N LYS A 312 -72.80 65.81 -87.09
CA LYS A 312 -74.02 66.33 -87.75
C LYS A 312 -75.03 66.89 -86.73
N LYS A 313 -75.16 66.31 -85.53
CA LYS A 313 -75.96 66.93 -84.45
C LYS A 313 -75.42 68.30 -84.04
N SER A 314 -74.12 68.42 -83.76
CA SER A 314 -73.53 69.73 -83.42
C SER A 314 -73.59 70.73 -84.58
N LYS A 315 -73.52 70.26 -85.83
CA LYS A 315 -73.78 71.08 -87.02
C LYS A 315 -75.22 71.60 -87.02
N ILE A 316 -76.21 70.75 -86.77
CA ILE A 316 -77.63 71.12 -86.67
C ILE A 316 -77.88 72.08 -85.51
N GLU A 317 -77.32 71.86 -84.33
CA GLU A 317 -77.47 72.73 -83.16
C GLU A 317 -76.86 74.12 -83.42
N SER A 318 -75.70 74.18 -84.09
CA SER A 318 -75.10 75.46 -84.53
C SER A 318 -75.94 76.18 -85.59
N LEU A 319 -76.53 75.44 -86.55
CA LEU A 319 -77.40 76.00 -87.58
C LEU A 319 -78.75 76.47 -87.02
N GLN A 320 -79.34 75.75 -86.06
CA GLN A 320 -80.56 76.16 -85.36
C GLN A 320 -80.31 77.42 -84.50
N SER A 321 -79.15 77.51 -83.85
CA SER A 321 -78.74 78.71 -83.11
C SER A 321 -78.57 79.92 -84.06
N LYS A 322 -77.89 79.71 -85.19
CA LYS A 322 -77.68 80.73 -86.22
C LYS A 322 -78.98 81.16 -86.92
N ASN A 323 -79.94 80.23 -87.07
CA ASN A 323 -81.28 80.53 -87.60
C ASN A 323 -82.14 81.31 -86.59
N LYS A 324 -82.01 81.04 -85.28
CA LYS A 324 -82.59 81.88 -84.21
C LYS A 324 -81.98 83.29 -84.17
N GLU A 325 -80.69 83.43 -84.41
CA GLU A 325 -80.03 84.73 -84.58
C GLU A 325 -80.53 85.48 -85.81
N LEU A 326 -80.59 84.82 -86.97
CA LEU A 326 -81.11 85.41 -88.21
C LEU A 326 -82.58 85.80 -88.08
N SER A 327 -83.41 84.99 -87.41
CA SER A 327 -84.81 85.35 -87.12
C SER A 327 -84.93 86.57 -86.22
N LYS A 328 -84.05 86.73 -85.21
CA LYS A 328 -83.97 87.94 -84.38
C LYS A 328 -83.50 89.16 -85.17
N GLN A 329 -82.52 89.00 -86.07
CA GLN A 329 -82.05 90.07 -86.95
C GLN A 329 -83.14 90.49 -87.94
N LEU A 330 -83.91 89.54 -88.48
CA LEU A 330 -85.01 89.79 -89.41
C LEU A 330 -86.18 90.51 -88.70
N ALA A 331 -86.54 90.10 -87.48
CA ALA A 331 -87.52 90.81 -86.66
C ALA A 331 -87.08 92.24 -86.29
N ASN A 332 -85.80 92.45 -85.96
CA ASN A 332 -85.27 93.81 -85.74
C ASN A 332 -85.27 94.65 -87.03
N ALA A 333 -84.92 94.05 -88.17
CA ALA A 333 -84.98 94.73 -89.46
C ALA A 333 -86.42 95.14 -89.82
N GLN A 334 -87.41 94.27 -89.58
CA GLN A 334 -88.83 94.59 -89.75
C GLN A 334 -89.30 95.70 -88.79
N ASN A 335 -88.89 95.67 -87.52
CA ASN A 335 -89.20 96.75 -86.57
C ASN A 335 -88.60 98.11 -86.99
N VAL A 336 -87.37 98.13 -87.53
CA VAL A 336 -86.75 99.36 -88.04
C VAL A 336 -87.39 99.81 -89.35
N TYR A 337 -87.75 98.89 -90.25
CA TYR A 337 -88.46 99.18 -91.49
C TYR A 337 -89.82 99.85 -91.21
N ASN A 338 -90.59 99.28 -90.29
CA ASN A 338 -91.86 99.83 -89.80
C ASN A 338 -91.71 101.19 -89.09
N HIS A 339 -90.51 101.54 -88.62
CA HIS A 339 -90.28 102.82 -87.94
C HIS A 339 -90.00 103.99 -88.91
N PHE A 340 -89.48 103.71 -90.11
CA PHE A 340 -89.01 104.74 -91.03
C PHE A 340 -89.96 105.11 -92.19
N TYR A 341 -90.89 104.23 -92.59
CA TYR A 341 -91.76 104.50 -93.73
C TYR A 341 -93.27 104.30 -93.48
N ASN A 342 -93.96 105.44 -93.53
CA ASN A 342 -95.40 105.67 -93.70
C ASN A 342 -96.36 105.45 -92.51
N LYS A 343 -97.43 106.26 -92.54
CA LYS A 343 -98.54 106.31 -91.59
C LYS A 343 -99.82 105.74 -92.20
N ASN A 344 -100.67 105.21 -91.33
CA ASN A 344 -102.11 104.97 -91.50
C ASN A 344 -102.50 103.94 -92.58
N VAL A 345 -103.77 103.51 -92.48
CA VAL A 345 -104.37 102.35 -93.15
C VAL A 345 -103.79 101.02 -92.63
N GLY A 346 -104.59 100.04 -92.23
CA GLY A 346 -106.05 99.98 -92.12
C GLY A 346 -106.52 98.53 -92.11
N ASP A 347 -107.71 98.28 -91.56
CA ASP A 347 -108.23 96.91 -91.44
C ASP A 347 -108.44 96.24 -92.81
N THR A 348 -108.07 94.97 -92.90
CA THR A 348 -108.77 93.98 -93.75
C THR A 348 -108.64 92.60 -93.11
N ASP A 349 -109.74 92.13 -92.51
CA ASP A 349 -109.97 90.69 -92.41
C ASP A 349 -109.93 90.07 -93.81
N TYR A 350 -109.31 88.91 -93.95
CA TYR A 350 -109.54 88.02 -95.09
C TYR A 350 -109.84 86.61 -94.58
N LYS A 351 -111.05 86.13 -94.90
CA LYS A 351 -111.54 84.77 -94.63
C LYS A 351 -111.29 83.85 -95.83
N GLY A 352 -111.54 82.55 -95.65
CA GLY A 352 -111.16 81.47 -96.56
C GLY A 352 -110.14 80.57 -95.84
N ASP A 353 -110.52 79.55 -95.08
CA ASP A 353 -111.73 78.69 -95.11
C ASP A 353 -111.91 77.86 -96.40
N ASP A 354 -112.51 76.68 -96.18
CA ASP A 354 -113.21 75.75 -97.10
C ASP A 354 -112.46 74.70 -97.97
N VAL A 355 -112.91 73.44 -97.76
CA VAL A 355 -113.32 72.43 -98.77
C VAL A 355 -112.19 71.62 -99.50
N ASP A 356 -112.21 70.27 -99.56
CA ASP A 356 -113.21 69.26 -99.10
C ASP A 356 -112.65 67.84 -98.79
N PHE A 357 -113.55 66.94 -98.35
CA PHE A 357 -113.47 65.46 -98.27
C PHE A 357 -113.39 64.76 -99.66
N PRO A 358 -113.32 63.40 -99.82
CA PRO A 358 -113.33 62.26 -98.87
C PRO A 358 -111.99 61.47 -98.90
N GLU A 359 -111.79 60.15 -98.64
CA GLU A 359 -112.60 58.94 -98.31
C GLU A 359 -111.69 57.98 -97.48
N PHE A 360 -112.05 57.07 -96.56
CA PHE A 360 -113.16 56.10 -96.34
C PHE A 360 -113.02 54.72 -97.06
N ASN A 361 -113.08 53.62 -96.28
CA ASN A 361 -113.31 52.21 -96.70
C ASN A 361 -112.26 51.48 -97.59
N LEU A 362 -112.14 50.13 -97.62
CA LEU A 362 -112.50 49.03 -96.69
C LEU A 362 -111.70 47.73 -97.03
N GLN A 363 -111.94 46.65 -96.27
CA GLN A 363 -111.44 45.26 -96.39
C GLN A 363 -110.04 45.01 -95.80
N SER A 364 -109.79 44.22 -94.74
CA SER A 364 -110.53 43.18 -93.95
C SER A 364 -110.41 41.72 -94.42
N GLU A 365 -109.65 40.93 -93.62
CA GLU A 365 -109.89 39.50 -93.25
C GLU A 365 -109.72 38.40 -94.34
N ASN A 366 -109.17 37.19 -94.11
CA ASN A 366 -108.46 36.49 -93.00
C ASN A 366 -107.62 35.34 -93.67
N PRO A 367 -107.44 34.15 -93.05
CA PRO A 367 -106.39 33.65 -92.12
C PRO A 367 -105.13 33.11 -92.89
N PRO A 368 -104.17 32.32 -92.33
CA PRO A 368 -103.97 31.80 -90.96
C PRO A 368 -102.63 32.21 -90.29
N SER A 369 -102.45 31.79 -89.04
CA SER A 369 -101.29 32.12 -88.20
C SER A 369 -100.05 31.27 -88.51
N ILE A 370 -99.07 31.86 -89.20
CA ILE A 370 -97.65 31.45 -89.27
C ILE A 370 -96.80 32.73 -89.17
#